data_AF-A0A7W1IQY0-F1
#
_entry.id   AF-A0A7W1IQY0-F1
#
_cell.length_a   1.000
_cell.length_b   1.000
_cell.length_c   1.000
_cell.angle_alpha   90.00
_cell.angle_beta   90.00
_cell.angle_gamma   90.00
#
_symmetry.space_group_name_H-M   'P 1'
#
loop_
_entity.id
_entity.type
_entity.pdbx_description
1 polymer ?
#
loop_
_entity_poly.entity_id
_entity_poly.type
_entity_poly.pdbx_seq_one_letter_code
_entity_poly.pdbx_strand_id
1 'polypeptide(L)'
;MTQRWRAFTLIEILIVVTIIGVLIALLLPLLGVVKFRARVVQTTQRLEAVQSAILALGGQSGSTGYALQRDLVLGGTIDFELDTTTNQARPAGGAPWHACYPDAAASAPGQRLVMAYPWGKARQYWIREAWYSGPQGLPTTNPNDPAMSAADRDAWYAAWRAPERHELSEFWPLNTLQMLRLAGIMPGTTEAEAVAAYKDRSSSRTFNDAWGNPLVIAHAVYQPTRCQLGGTFSPDYYVREGLAQYQYNRSVYLSVAAVGPWLHPTVFPGNALANPSGFASYADWEPTVRQVWTHACLGTMTGGQAVWDETGFDRPPWNGARLGKLDVGGTRVQPLLMAPVEMK
;
A
#
# COMPACT_ATOMS: atom_id res chain seq x y z
N MET A 1 72.05 30.47 14.88
CA MET A 1 71.56 29.22 15.52
C MET A 1 71.18 28.25 14.41
N THR A 2 72.02 27.26 14.12
CA THR A 2 71.79 26.27 13.07
C THR A 2 70.88 25.16 13.62
N GLN A 3 69.62 25.14 13.17
CA GLN A 3 68.68 24.08 13.52
C GLN A 3 69.17 22.75 12.92
N ARG A 4 69.60 21.82 13.78
CA ARG A 4 69.87 20.43 13.38
C ARG A 4 68.53 19.75 13.11
N TRP A 5 68.25 19.49 11.84
CA TRP A 5 67.14 18.64 11.42
C TRP A 5 67.45 17.21 11.88
N ARG A 6 66.65 16.68 12.81
CA ARG A 6 66.71 15.27 13.18
C ARG A 6 66.07 14.47 12.06
N ALA A 7 66.84 13.64 11.37
CA ALA A 7 66.32 12.73 10.37
C ALA A 7 65.49 11.63 11.06
N PHE A 8 64.28 11.39 10.56
CA PHE A 8 63.45 10.26 10.98
C PHE A 8 64.16 8.95 10.67
N THR A 9 64.14 8.03 11.63
CA THR A 9 64.70 6.69 11.44
C THR A 9 63.75 5.85 10.57
N LEU A 10 64.30 4.94 9.78
CA LEU A 10 63.51 4.04 8.93
C LEU A 10 62.51 3.21 9.75
N ILE A 11 62.89 2.83 10.97
CA ILE A 11 62.03 2.09 11.90
C ILE A 11 60.84 2.92 12.39
N GLU A 12 61.01 4.22 12.66
CA GLU A 12 59.91 5.12 13.03
C GLU A 12 58.89 5.21 11.89
N ILE A 13 59.35 5.32 10.65
CA ILE A 13 58.45 5.33 9.48
C ILE A 13 57.72 3.98 9.33
N LEU A 14 58.41 2.85 9.54
CA LEU A 14 57.82 1.52 9.43
C LEU A 14 56.69 1.30 10.45
N ILE A 15 56.91 1.65 11.71
CA ILE A 15 55.90 1.52 12.77
C ILE A 15 54.67 2.38 12.45
N VAL A 16 54.88 3.60 11.98
CA VAL A 16 53.78 4.52 11.64
C VAL A 16 52.92 3.95 10.51
N VAL A 17 53.52 3.46 9.43
CA VAL A 17 52.73 2.87 8.32
C VAL A 17 52.01 1.59 8.75
N THR A 18 52.61 0.78 9.64
CA THR A 18 51.94 -0.40 10.20
C THR A 18 50.71 0.00 11.03
N ILE A 19 50.82 1.01 11.88
CA ILE A 19 49.70 1.50 12.69
C ILE A 19 48.59 2.07 11.79
N ILE A 20 48.93 2.89 10.79
CA ILE A 20 47.95 3.43 9.83
C ILE A 20 47.26 2.30 9.06
N GLY A 21 48.02 1.30 8.61
CA GLY A 21 47.47 0.13 7.92
C GLY A 21 46.46 -0.63 8.76
N VAL A 22 46.76 -0.87 10.04
CA VAL A 22 45.84 -1.53 10.98
C VAL A 22 44.59 -0.68 11.22
N LEU A 23 44.75 0.65 11.40
CA LEU A 23 43.60 1.55 11.60
C LEU A 23 42.66 1.57 10.39
N ILE A 24 43.20 1.64 9.17
CA ILE A 24 42.41 1.60 7.94
C ILE A 24 41.69 0.26 7.79
N ALA A 25 42.38 -0.85 8.08
CA ALA A 25 41.79 -2.19 8.00
C ALA A 25 40.55 -2.35 8.91
N LEU A 26 40.57 -1.72 10.09
CA LEU A 26 39.43 -1.73 11.02
C LEU A 26 38.28 -0.81 10.60
N LEU A 27 38.56 0.26 9.83
CA LEU A 27 37.55 1.24 9.41
C LEU A 27 36.74 0.79 8.18
N LEU A 28 37.32 0.01 7.27
CA LEU A 28 36.66 -0.44 6.04
C LEU A 28 35.29 -1.14 6.25
N PRO A 29 35.13 -2.13 7.15
CA PRO A 29 33.84 -2.79 7.35
C PRO A 29 32.77 -1.84 7.93
N LEU A 30 33.18 -0.87 8.75
CA LEU A 30 32.27 0.12 9.33
C LEU A 30 31.63 1.01 8.26
N LEU A 31 32.38 1.40 7.23
CA LEU A 31 31.88 2.24 6.13
C LEU A 31 30.72 1.58 5.37
N GLY A 32 30.77 0.25 5.17
CA GLY A 32 29.69 -0.49 4.52
C GLY A 32 28.38 -0.42 5.31
N VAL A 33 28.46 -0.64 6.62
CA VAL A 33 27.29 -0.56 7.52
C VAL A 33 26.73 0.86 7.58
N VAL A 34 27.60 1.88 7.66
CA VAL A 34 27.18 3.29 7.69
C VAL A 34 26.47 3.67 6.39
N LYS A 35 27.04 3.33 5.22
CA LYS A 35 26.41 3.59 3.92
C LYS A 35 25.05 2.89 3.79
N PHE A 36 24.95 1.64 4.25
CA PHE A 36 23.68 0.91 4.24
C PHE A 36 22.63 1.61 5.11
N ARG A 37 22.96 1.97 6.35
CA ARG A 37 22.05 2.69 7.25
C ARG A 37 21.63 4.03 6.68
N ALA A 38 22.55 4.78 6.08
CA ALA A 38 22.23 6.04 5.41
C ALA A 38 21.22 5.85 4.27
N ARG A 39 21.36 4.79 3.47
CA ARG A 39 20.39 4.43 2.41
C ARG A 39 19.03 4.01 2.95
N VAL A 40 18.98 3.29 4.07
CA VAL A 40 17.71 2.95 4.76
C VAL A 40 17.00 4.21 5.24
N VAL A 41 17.73 5.14 5.88
CA VAL A 41 17.18 6.42 6.34
C VAL A 41 16.70 7.27 5.17
N GLN A 42 17.49 7.39 4.11
CA GLN A 42 17.13 8.12 2.90
C GLN A 42 15.87 7.53 2.24
N THR A 43 15.77 6.20 2.16
CA THR A 43 14.59 5.52 1.61
C THR A 43 13.37 5.76 2.49
N THR A 44 13.52 5.68 3.81
CA THR A 44 12.45 5.97 4.78
C THR A 44 11.89 7.38 4.61
N GLN A 45 12.77 8.39 4.50
CA GLN A 45 12.38 9.77 4.25
C GLN A 45 11.61 9.94 2.93
N ARG A 46 11.99 9.19 1.88
CA ARG A 46 11.25 9.22 0.60
C ARG A 46 9.88 8.57 0.72
N LEU A 47 9.77 7.46 1.42
CA LEU A 47 8.48 6.81 1.67
C LEU A 47 7.53 7.75 2.44
N GLU A 48 8.04 8.39 3.49
CA GLU A 48 7.30 9.38 4.28
C GLU A 48 6.90 10.61 3.45
N ALA A 49 7.80 11.12 2.59
CA ALA A 49 7.52 12.22 1.69
C ALA A 49 6.43 11.86 0.67
N VAL A 50 6.46 10.64 0.12
CA VAL A 50 5.42 10.14 -0.79
C VAL A 50 4.06 10.07 -0.10
N GLN A 51 4.01 9.43 1.07
CA GLN A 51 2.77 9.32 1.83
C GLN A 51 2.22 10.70 2.22
N SER A 52 3.08 11.60 2.69
CA SER A 52 2.68 12.96 3.09
C SER A 52 2.17 13.79 1.91
N ALA A 53 2.81 13.69 0.74
CA ALA A 53 2.37 14.40 -0.46
C ALA A 53 0.99 13.91 -0.94
N ILE A 54 0.71 12.61 -0.82
CA ILE A 54 -0.61 12.05 -1.14
C ILE A 54 -1.66 12.53 -0.14
N LEU A 55 -1.34 12.51 1.16
CA LEU A 55 -2.24 13.02 2.21
C LEU A 55 -2.60 14.50 1.98
N ALA A 56 -1.67 15.31 1.46
CA ALA A 56 -1.88 16.72 1.19
C ALA A 56 -2.89 17.02 0.05
N LEU A 57 -3.18 16.04 -0.83
CA LEU A 57 -4.12 16.23 -1.94
C LEU A 57 -5.54 16.59 -1.47
N GLY A 58 -5.95 16.10 -0.30
CA GLY A 58 -7.29 16.38 0.25
C GLY A 58 -7.53 17.82 0.65
N GLY A 59 -6.48 18.60 0.94
CA GLY A 59 -6.63 19.99 1.34
C GLY A 59 -7.32 20.87 0.29
N GLN A 60 -7.23 20.50 -0.99
CA GLN A 60 -7.85 21.24 -2.10
C GLN A 60 -9.26 20.76 -2.44
N SER A 61 -9.57 19.49 -2.19
CA SER A 61 -10.85 18.86 -2.59
C SER A 61 -11.76 18.50 -1.42
N GLY A 62 -11.42 18.91 -0.19
CA GLY A 62 -12.18 18.64 1.04
C GLY A 62 -11.87 17.28 1.69
N SER A 63 -11.60 16.24 0.89
CA SER A 63 -11.15 14.92 1.35
C SER A 63 -10.10 14.34 0.40
N THR A 64 -9.06 13.71 0.98
CA THR A 64 -8.02 13.02 0.20
C THR A 64 -8.59 11.78 -0.48
N GLY A 65 -9.47 11.04 0.21
CA GLY A 65 -10.14 9.87 -0.35
C GLY A 65 -10.96 10.24 -1.59
N TYR A 66 -11.71 11.35 -1.51
CA TYR A 66 -12.48 11.88 -2.64
C TYR A 66 -11.58 12.26 -3.83
N ALA A 67 -10.51 13.03 -3.60
CA ALA A 67 -9.59 13.45 -4.65
C ALA A 67 -8.95 12.26 -5.38
N LEU A 68 -8.48 11.26 -4.62
CA LEU A 68 -7.88 10.06 -5.18
C LEU A 68 -8.88 9.24 -6.01
N GLN A 69 -10.08 9.02 -5.49
CA GLN A 69 -11.12 8.29 -6.23
C GLN A 69 -11.49 9.00 -7.53
N ARG A 70 -11.65 10.32 -7.49
CA ARG A 70 -11.98 11.16 -8.67
C ARG A 70 -10.87 11.13 -9.72
N ASP A 71 -9.66 11.45 -9.32
CA ASP A 71 -8.57 11.73 -10.26
C ASP A 71 -7.92 10.45 -10.80
N LEU A 72 -8.05 9.33 -10.08
CA LEU A 72 -7.46 8.04 -10.44
C LEU A 72 -8.49 7.00 -10.87
N VAL A 73 -9.79 7.32 -10.80
CA VAL A 73 -10.88 6.40 -11.12
C VAL A 73 -10.69 5.07 -10.37
N LEU A 74 -10.51 5.17 -9.05
CA LEU A 74 -10.27 4.01 -8.17
C LEU A 74 -11.50 3.09 -8.04
N GLY A 75 -12.56 3.38 -8.79
CA GLY A 75 -13.87 2.73 -8.73
C GLY A 75 -14.84 3.53 -7.85
N GLY A 76 -16.12 3.19 -7.97
CA GLY A 76 -17.16 3.83 -7.17
C GLY A 76 -17.78 5.08 -7.82
N THR A 77 -19.04 5.36 -7.51
CA THR A 77 -19.67 6.65 -7.85
C THR A 77 -19.19 7.73 -6.92
N ILE A 78 -18.59 8.77 -7.49
CA ILE A 78 -17.91 9.85 -6.77
C ILE A 78 -18.88 10.90 -6.22
N ASP A 79 -19.89 11.26 -7.00
CA ASP A 79 -20.81 12.32 -6.63
C ASP A 79 -22.22 11.75 -6.53
N PHE A 80 -22.93 12.14 -5.48
CA PHE A 80 -24.32 11.80 -5.27
C PHE A 80 -25.15 13.08 -5.25
N GLU A 81 -26.24 13.09 -6.01
CA GLU A 81 -27.26 14.12 -5.99
C GLU A 81 -28.44 13.62 -5.17
N LEU A 82 -29.02 14.50 -4.34
CA LEU A 82 -30.26 14.19 -3.64
C LEU A 82 -31.43 14.43 -4.58
N ASP A 83 -32.14 13.37 -4.97
CA ASP A 83 -33.45 13.52 -5.61
C ASP A 83 -34.44 14.05 -4.57
N THR A 84 -34.77 15.33 -4.66
CA THR A 84 -35.69 16.03 -3.74
C THR A 84 -37.11 15.46 -3.77
N THR A 85 -37.50 14.76 -4.83
CA THR A 85 -38.83 14.16 -4.96
C THR A 85 -38.92 12.87 -4.16
N THR A 86 -37.89 12.03 -4.25
CA THR A 86 -37.85 10.74 -3.57
C THR A 86 -37.08 10.76 -2.24
N ASN A 87 -36.39 11.87 -1.95
CA ASN A 87 -35.43 12.01 -0.86
C ASN A 87 -34.36 10.90 -0.89
N GLN A 88 -33.91 10.53 -2.08
CA GLN A 88 -32.92 9.47 -2.29
C GLN A 88 -31.66 10.06 -2.92
N ALA A 89 -30.50 9.73 -2.38
CA ALA A 89 -29.25 9.99 -3.08
C ALA A 89 -29.17 9.11 -4.34
N ARG A 90 -28.76 9.69 -5.47
CA ARG A 90 -28.53 9.02 -6.75
C ARG A 90 -27.17 9.44 -7.31
N PRO A 91 -26.48 8.58 -8.07
CA PRO A 91 -25.27 8.98 -8.76
C PRO A 91 -25.50 10.23 -9.61
N ALA A 92 -24.63 11.22 -9.44
CA ALA A 92 -24.66 12.43 -10.24
C ALA A 92 -24.52 12.12 -11.73
N GLY A 93 -25.15 12.92 -12.58
CA GLY A 93 -25.09 12.73 -14.04
C GLY A 93 -25.74 11.43 -14.56
N GLY A 94 -26.56 10.76 -13.74
CA GLY A 94 -27.27 9.54 -14.16
C GLY A 94 -26.37 8.32 -14.32
N ALA A 95 -25.16 8.33 -13.74
CA ALA A 95 -24.29 7.18 -13.76
C ALA A 95 -25.03 5.96 -13.18
N PRO A 96 -24.97 4.80 -13.84
CA PRO A 96 -25.63 3.64 -13.30
C PRO A 96 -24.98 3.25 -11.98
N TRP A 97 -25.79 2.81 -11.01
CA TRP A 97 -25.29 2.31 -9.73
C TRP A 97 -24.26 1.19 -9.87
N HIS A 98 -24.22 0.51 -11.03
CA HIS A 98 -23.19 -0.49 -11.29
C HIS A 98 -21.80 0.06 -11.61
N ALA A 99 -21.68 1.33 -11.95
CA ALA A 99 -20.40 2.05 -11.91
C ALA A 99 -19.93 2.35 -10.47
N CYS A 100 -20.78 2.11 -9.45
CA CYS A 100 -20.35 2.07 -8.04
C CYS A 100 -19.61 0.78 -7.69
N TYR A 101 -19.72 -0.26 -8.52
CA TYR A 101 -19.06 -1.52 -8.28
C TYR A 101 -17.75 -1.54 -9.06
N PRO A 102 -16.74 -2.24 -8.57
CA PRO A 102 -15.91 -2.98 -9.49
C PRO A 102 -16.79 -4.18 -9.96
N ASP A 103 -16.87 -4.39 -11.28
CA ASP A 103 -17.48 -5.55 -11.97
C ASP A 103 -17.15 -6.90 -11.27
N ALA A 104 -17.79 -8.03 -11.59
CA ALA A 104 -17.25 -9.35 -11.21
C ALA A 104 -15.72 -9.50 -11.47
N ALA A 105 -15.15 -8.69 -12.37
CA ALA A 105 -13.73 -8.41 -12.53
C ALA A 105 -13.03 -7.74 -11.33
N ALA A 106 -13.66 -7.52 -10.18
CA ALA A 106 -13.07 -6.95 -8.97
C ALA A 106 -12.58 -7.99 -7.97
N SER A 107 -13.31 -9.10 -7.92
CA SER A 107 -13.15 -10.17 -6.96
C SER A 107 -12.33 -11.32 -7.53
N ALA A 108 -11.92 -11.25 -8.80
CA ALA A 108 -10.97 -12.22 -9.35
C ALA A 108 -9.57 -12.01 -8.72
N PRO A 109 -8.80 -13.09 -8.47
CA PRO A 109 -7.43 -12.99 -7.98
C PRO A 109 -6.61 -12.02 -8.84
N GLY A 110 -5.96 -11.05 -8.20
CA GLY A 110 -5.20 -10.03 -8.91
C GLY A 110 -6.05 -8.88 -9.47
N GLN A 111 -7.21 -8.59 -8.86
CA GLN A 111 -8.03 -7.40 -9.15
C GLN A 111 -8.05 -6.39 -7.99
N ARG A 112 -8.66 -5.21 -8.22
CA ARG A 112 -8.67 -4.08 -7.28
C ARG A 112 -9.44 -4.44 -6.01
N LEU A 113 -8.82 -4.30 -4.84
CA LEU A 113 -9.52 -4.46 -3.56
C LEU A 113 -10.44 -3.27 -3.27
N VAL A 114 -11.75 -3.50 -3.43
CA VAL A 114 -12.81 -2.58 -2.97
C VAL A 114 -13.63 -3.31 -1.92
N MET A 115 -13.66 -2.75 -0.72
CA MET A 115 -14.32 -3.30 0.45
C MET A 115 -15.70 -2.69 0.61
N ALA A 116 -16.63 -3.50 1.11
CA ALA A 116 -18.00 -3.09 1.33
C ALA A 116 -18.23 -2.52 2.74
N TYR A 117 -17.27 -2.71 3.64
CA TYR A 117 -17.20 -2.12 4.98
C TYR A 117 -15.81 -1.50 5.18
N PRO A 118 -15.65 -0.51 6.07
CA PRO A 118 -14.35 0.04 6.37
C PRO A 118 -13.47 -1.01 7.07
N TRP A 119 -12.18 -0.98 6.76
CA TRP A 119 -11.16 -1.87 7.31
C TRP A 119 -11.16 -1.79 8.84
N GLY A 120 -11.30 -2.94 9.52
CA GLY A 120 -11.30 -3.02 10.98
C GLY A 120 -12.62 -2.61 11.64
N LYS A 121 -13.67 -2.28 10.87
CA LYS A 121 -14.98 -1.93 11.42
C LYS A 121 -15.96 -3.08 11.28
N ALA A 122 -16.77 -3.26 12.34
CA ALA A 122 -17.78 -4.30 12.38
C ALA A 122 -18.81 -4.10 11.26
N ARG A 123 -19.28 -5.20 10.66
CA ARG A 123 -20.33 -5.16 9.65
C ARG A 123 -21.66 -4.82 10.30
N GLN A 124 -22.41 -3.92 9.69
CA GLN A 124 -23.63 -3.37 10.28
C GLN A 124 -24.86 -3.48 9.38
N TYR A 125 -24.68 -3.73 8.08
CA TYR A 125 -25.78 -3.95 7.14
C TYR A 125 -25.47 -5.15 6.25
N TRP A 126 -26.49 -5.93 5.86
CA TRP A 126 -26.27 -7.18 5.13
C TRP A 126 -26.32 -6.99 3.62
N ILE A 127 -25.21 -7.30 2.96
CA ILE A 127 -25.11 -7.30 1.49
C ILE A 127 -25.49 -8.68 0.94
N ARG A 128 -26.50 -8.73 0.07
CA ARG A 128 -26.98 -9.95 -0.61
C ARG A 128 -26.55 -10.05 -2.08
N GLU A 129 -25.54 -9.28 -2.45
CA GLU A 129 -25.05 -9.22 -3.82
C GLU A 129 -24.32 -10.51 -4.20
N ALA A 130 -24.60 -11.05 -5.39
CA ALA A 130 -23.96 -12.28 -5.85
C ALA A 130 -22.43 -12.14 -6.06
N TRP A 131 -21.96 -10.93 -6.35
CA TRP A 131 -20.52 -10.63 -6.49
C TRP A 131 -19.82 -10.48 -5.15
N TYR A 132 -20.58 -10.17 -4.08
CA TYR A 132 -20.07 -10.11 -2.72
C TYR A 132 -20.11 -11.52 -2.15
N SER A 133 -19.07 -12.29 -2.45
CA SER A 133 -18.76 -13.44 -1.61
C SER A 133 -18.34 -12.88 -0.27
N GLY A 134 -19.23 -12.92 0.73
CA GLY A 134 -18.84 -12.66 2.11
C GLY A 134 -17.59 -13.48 2.44
N PRO A 135 -16.77 -13.06 3.43
CA PRO A 135 -15.48 -13.68 3.68
C PRO A 135 -15.59 -15.20 3.74
N GLN A 136 -14.59 -15.88 3.16
CA GLN A 136 -14.49 -17.34 3.15
C GLN A 136 -14.78 -17.88 4.56
N GLY A 137 -15.96 -18.47 4.76
CA GLY A 137 -16.36 -19.04 6.04
C GLY A 137 -17.56 -18.40 6.74
N LEU A 138 -18.21 -17.35 6.21
CA LEU A 138 -19.53 -16.97 6.71
C LEU A 138 -20.56 -18.08 6.38
N PRO A 139 -21.41 -18.49 7.35
CA PRO A 139 -22.43 -19.50 7.07
C PRO A 139 -23.42 -18.96 6.04
N THR A 140 -23.60 -19.68 4.93
CA THR A 140 -24.59 -19.36 3.90
C THR A 140 -26.03 -19.58 4.36
N THR A 141 -26.21 -20.19 5.53
CA THR A 141 -27.51 -20.45 6.14
C THR A 141 -28.19 -19.12 6.51
N ASN A 142 -29.47 -19.01 6.15
CA ASN A 142 -30.29 -17.87 6.52
C ASN A 142 -30.43 -17.84 8.05
N PRO A 143 -30.04 -16.76 8.76
CA PRO A 143 -30.20 -16.69 10.21
C PRO A 143 -31.67 -16.73 10.66
N ASN A 144 -32.62 -16.59 9.72
CA ASN A 144 -34.04 -16.73 9.95
C ASN A 144 -34.58 -18.15 9.64
N ASP A 145 -33.71 -19.13 9.41
CA ASP A 145 -34.12 -20.52 9.31
C ASP A 145 -34.76 -20.97 10.65
N PRO A 146 -36.03 -21.40 10.66
CA PRO A 146 -36.69 -21.84 11.89
C PRO A 146 -36.01 -23.06 12.54
N ALA A 147 -35.20 -23.82 11.80
CA ALA A 147 -34.41 -24.94 12.33
C ALA A 147 -33.14 -24.50 13.06
N MET A 148 -32.70 -23.24 12.91
CA MET A 148 -31.48 -22.73 13.58
C MET A 148 -31.77 -22.42 15.06
N SER A 149 -31.01 -23.06 15.96
CA SER A 149 -31.11 -22.82 17.40
C SER A 149 -30.77 -21.36 17.74
N ALA A 150 -31.22 -20.88 18.91
CA ALA A 150 -30.90 -19.51 19.34
C ALA A 150 -29.38 -19.30 19.49
N ALA A 151 -28.66 -20.29 20.03
CA ALA A 151 -27.21 -20.24 20.19
C ALA A 151 -26.47 -20.19 18.85
N ASP A 152 -26.90 -20.99 17.87
CA ASP A 152 -26.30 -20.97 16.52
C ASP A 152 -26.55 -19.63 15.82
N ARG A 153 -27.73 -19.06 16.03
CA ARG A 153 -28.10 -17.75 15.49
C ARG A 153 -27.28 -16.62 16.10
N ASP A 154 -27.06 -16.65 17.42
CA ASP A 154 -26.19 -15.69 18.10
C ASP A 154 -24.74 -15.82 17.64
N ALA A 155 -24.24 -17.05 17.49
CA ALA A 155 -22.92 -17.31 16.93
C ALA A 155 -22.80 -16.82 15.48
N TRP A 156 -23.85 -17.02 14.67
CA TRP A 156 -23.94 -16.50 13.31
C TRP A 156 -23.85 -14.98 13.29
N TYR A 157 -24.65 -14.28 14.12
CA TYR A 157 -24.61 -12.82 14.18
C TYR A 157 -23.28 -12.29 14.72
N ALA A 158 -22.67 -12.98 15.69
CA ALA A 158 -21.34 -12.62 16.19
C ALA A 158 -20.27 -12.74 15.08
N ALA A 159 -20.27 -13.85 14.34
CA ALA A 159 -19.38 -14.07 13.20
C ALA A 159 -19.64 -13.09 12.05
N TRP A 160 -20.91 -12.73 11.82
CA TRP A 160 -21.28 -11.78 10.78
C TRP A 160 -20.88 -10.34 11.13
N ARG A 161 -21.07 -9.92 12.39
CA ARG A 161 -20.65 -8.60 12.89
C ARG A 161 -19.14 -8.47 12.98
N ALA A 162 -18.41 -9.58 12.99
CA ALA A 162 -16.96 -9.53 12.91
C ALA A 162 -16.55 -8.72 11.67
N PRO A 163 -15.55 -7.85 11.81
CA PRO A 163 -15.00 -7.10 10.67
C PRO A 163 -14.57 -8.03 9.47
N GLU A 164 -14.37 -7.48 8.27
CA GLU A 164 -13.83 -8.22 7.10
C GLU A 164 -12.31 -8.43 7.12
N ARG A 165 -11.87 -9.68 7.28
CA ARG A 165 -10.44 -9.98 7.27
C ARG A 165 -9.84 -9.79 5.87
N HIS A 166 -9.11 -8.70 5.71
CA HIS A 166 -8.27 -8.41 4.55
C HIS A 166 -6.80 -8.36 4.93
N GLU A 167 -5.90 -8.70 4.02
CA GLU A 167 -4.45 -8.61 4.23
C GLU A 167 -3.84 -7.46 3.44
N LEU A 168 -2.75 -6.87 3.95
CA LEU A 168 -2.05 -5.81 3.21
C LEU A 168 -1.51 -6.29 1.84
N SER A 169 -1.22 -7.58 1.70
CA SER A 169 -0.84 -8.21 0.44
C SER A 169 -1.91 -8.06 -0.66
N GLU A 170 -3.17 -7.85 -0.28
CA GLU A 170 -4.31 -7.64 -1.17
C GLU A 170 -4.42 -6.19 -1.67
N PHE A 171 -3.62 -5.25 -1.15
CA PHE A 171 -3.61 -3.88 -1.65
C PHE A 171 -3.19 -3.85 -3.13
N TRP A 172 -3.81 -2.93 -3.87
CA TRP A 172 -3.64 -2.76 -5.30
C TRP A 172 -2.52 -1.78 -5.64
N PRO A 173 -1.44 -2.21 -6.33
CA PRO A 173 -0.31 -1.32 -6.57
C PRO A 173 -0.32 -0.64 -7.95
N LEU A 174 -1.30 -0.93 -8.82
CA LEU A 174 -1.24 -0.48 -10.23
C LEU A 174 -1.54 1.01 -10.45
N ASN A 175 -1.92 1.76 -9.44
CA ASN A 175 -2.05 3.21 -9.61
C ASN A 175 -0.79 3.94 -9.14
N THR A 176 0.34 3.24 -8.94
CA THR A 176 1.58 3.82 -8.42
C THR A 176 2.03 5.03 -9.24
N LEU A 177 2.09 4.95 -10.58
CA LEU A 177 2.55 6.08 -11.39
C LEU A 177 1.61 7.27 -11.31
N GLN A 178 0.31 7.00 -11.41
CA GLN A 178 -0.72 8.01 -11.41
C GLN A 178 -0.78 8.71 -10.05
N MET A 179 -0.60 7.97 -8.95
CA MET A 179 -0.49 8.52 -7.59
C MET A 179 0.77 9.36 -7.40
N LEU A 180 1.93 8.90 -7.88
CA LEU A 180 3.17 9.69 -7.81
C LEU A 180 3.09 10.98 -8.63
N ARG A 181 2.42 10.94 -9.80
CA ARG A 181 2.17 12.12 -10.63
C ARG A 181 1.19 13.08 -9.96
N LEU A 182 0.08 12.57 -9.45
CA LEU A 182 -0.93 13.38 -8.76
C LEU A 182 -0.34 14.07 -7.52
N ALA A 183 0.54 13.37 -6.78
CA ALA A 183 1.28 13.92 -5.65
C ALA A 183 2.43 14.89 -6.04
N GLY A 184 2.66 15.14 -7.33
CA GLY A 184 3.72 16.04 -7.81
C GLY A 184 5.15 15.52 -7.60
N ILE A 185 5.33 14.22 -7.36
CA ILE A 185 6.63 13.60 -7.08
C ILE A 185 7.31 13.15 -8.37
N MET A 186 6.51 12.69 -9.33
CA MET A 186 6.97 12.28 -10.65
C MET A 186 6.83 13.44 -11.64
N PRO A 187 7.86 13.73 -12.45
CA PRO A 187 7.75 14.73 -13.50
C PRO A 187 6.83 14.26 -14.62
N GLY A 188 6.30 15.22 -15.38
CA GLY A 188 5.43 14.98 -16.53
C GLY A 188 3.95 15.21 -16.23
N THR A 189 3.22 15.60 -17.26
CA THR A 189 1.77 15.78 -17.25
C THR A 189 1.05 14.61 -17.92
N THR A 190 1.75 13.88 -18.78
CA THR A 190 1.20 12.74 -19.53
C THR A 190 1.65 11.40 -18.94
N GLU A 191 0.93 10.32 -19.26
CA GLU A 191 1.32 8.97 -18.87
C GLU A 191 2.64 8.54 -19.53
N ALA A 192 2.85 8.91 -20.80
CA ALA A 192 4.08 8.60 -21.52
C ALA A 192 5.32 9.23 -20.88
N GLU A 193 5.22 10.48 -20.42
CA GLU A 193 6.30 11.16 -19.68
C GLU A 193 6.57 10.49 -18.33
N ALA A 194 5.52 10.10 -17.60
CA ALA A 194 5.64 9.38 -16.34
C ALA A 194 6.32 8.02 -16.54
N VAL A 195 5.92 7.25 -17.55
CA VAL A 195 6.54 5.98 -17.93
C VAL A 195 8.01 6.20 -18.31
N ALA A 196 8.34 7.24 -19.09
CA ALA A 196 9.71 7.57 -19.44
C ALA A 196 10.56 7.95 -18.21
N ALA A 197 10.02 8.75 -17.29
CA ALA A 197 10.68 9.10 -16.04
C ALA A 197 10.91 7.88 -15.15
N TYR A 198 9.96 6.96 -15.11
CA TYR A 198 10.04 5.75 -14.30
C TYR A 198 11.07 4.72 -14.81
N LYS A 199 11.48 4.82 -16.09
CA LYS A 199 12.61 4.05 -16.63
C LYS A 199 13.95 4.46 -16.00
N ASP A 200 14.05 5.68 -15.48
CA ASP A 200 15.24 6.16 -14.81
C ASP A 200 15.38 5.55 -13.41
N ARG A 201 16.36 4.64 -13.26
CA ARG A 201 16.71 3.97 -12.00
C ARG A 201 17.75 4.73 -11.19
N SER A 202 17.97 6.01 -11.47
CA SER A 202 18.87 6.82 -10.67
C SER A 202 18.37 6.89 -9.23
N SER A 203 19.26 6.56 -8.29
CA SER A 203 19.03 6.75 -6.87
C SER A 203 18.81 8.22 -6.47
N SER A 204 19.05 9.19 -7.36
CA SER A 204 18.75 10.61 -7.11
C SER A 204 17.26 10.95 -7.28
N ARG A 205 16.47 10.11 -7.96
CA ARG A 205 15.03 10.34 -8.14
C ARG A 205 14.28 10.13 -6.83
N THR A 206 13.31 11.00 -6.57
CA THR A 206 12.45 10.98 -5.37
C THR A 206 11.50 9.79 -5.35
N PHE A 207 11.10 9.29 -6.51
CA PHE A 207 10.25 8.11 -6.69
C PHE A 207 11.02 6.78 -6.73
N ASN A 208 12.34 6.80 -6.48
CA ASN A 208 13.16 5.60 -6.31
C ASN A 208 13.68 5.52 -4.87
N ASP A 209 13.93 4.30 -4.37
CA ASP A 209 14.69 4.06 -3.16
C ASP A 209 16.17 4.46 -3.32
N ALA A 210 16.93 4.41 -2.23
CA ALA A 210 18.33 4.79 -2.25
C ALA A 210 19.25 3.80 -3.02
N TRP A 211 18.69 2.71 -3.53
CA TRP A 211 19.36 1.73 -4.38
C TRP A 211 18.95 1.86 -5.86
N GLY A 212 18.05 2.77 -6.19
CA GLY A 212 17.59 3.02 -7.56
C GLY A 212 16.39 2.17 -7.98
N ASN A 213 15.81 1.39 -7.08
CA ASN A 213 14.57 0.67 -7.36
C ASN A 213 13.37 1.58 -7.14
N PRO A 214 12.28 1.41 -7.89
CA PRO A 214 11.14 2.30 -7.78
C PRO A 214 10.37 2.04 -6.50
N LEU A 215 9.82 3.11 -5.95
CA LEU A 215 8.84 3.02 -4.87
C LEU A 215 7.50 2.55 -5.44
N VAL A 216 6.79 1.73 -4.68
CA VAL A 216 5.46 1.25 -5.04
C VAL A 216 4.44 1.73 -4.03
N ILE A 217 3.32 2.22 -4.54
CA ILE A 217 2.19 2.68 -3.73
C ILE A 217 1.06 1.69 -3.96
N ALA A 218 0.63 1.04 -2.90
CA ALA A 218 -0.50 0.13 -2.94
C ALA A 218 -1.68 0.72 -2.15
N HIS A 219 -2.90 0.45 -2.61
CA HIS A 219 -4.11 0.97 -1.99
C HIS A 219 -5.27 -0.02 -1.96
N ALA A 220 -6.21 0.22 -1.06
CA ALA A 220 -7.53 -0.38 -1.05
C ALA A 220 -8.58 0.72 -0.90
N VAL A 221 -9.81 0.46 -1.30
CA VAL A 221 -10.90 1.44 -1.22
C VAL A 221 -12.05 0.86 -0.42
N TYR A 222 -12.58 1.61 0.54
CA TYR A 222 -13.89 1.35 1.12
C TYR A 222 -14.94 2.22 0.42
N GLN A 223 -16.00 1.58 -0.08
CA GLN A 223 -17.20 2.26 -0.56
C GLN A 223 -18.43 1.35 -0.38
N PRO A 224 -19.47 1.79 0.36
CA PRO A 224 -20.74 1.10 0.46
C PRO A 224 -21.36 0.87 -0.91
N THR A 225 -22.01 -0.28 -1.03
CA THR A 225 -22.70 -0.70 -2.24
C THR A 225 -24.08 -0.05 -2.32
N ARG A 226 -24.74 -0.15 -3.48
CA ARG A 226 -26.19 0.12 -3.56
C ARG A 226 -26.95 -0.96 -2.78
N CYS A 227 -28.02 -0.57 -2.09
CA CYS A 227 -28.97 -1.56 -1.59
C CYS A 227 -29.84 -2.11 -2.74
N GLN A 228 -29.75 -3.42 -3.02
CA GLN A 228 -30.60 -4.13 -4.00
C GLN A 228 -31.77 -4.90 -3.37
N LEU A 229 -32.02 -4.76 -2.07
CA LEU A 229 -33.03 -5.58 -1.38
C LEU A 229 -34.48 -5.38 -1.86
N GLY A 230 -34.76 -4.34 -2.67
CA GLY A 230 -36.07 -4.09 -3.28
C GLY A 230 -37.18 -3.78 -2.26
N GLY A 231 -38.14 -2.93 -2.64
CA GLY A 231 -39.42 -2.74 -1.92
C GLY A 231 -39.41 -2.08 -0.53
N THR A 232 -38.37 -2.26 0.28
CA THR A 232 -38.31 -1.78 1.68
C THR A 232 -37.23 -0.73 1.91
N PHE A 233 -36.13 -0.81 1.16
CA PHE A 233 -34.98 0.07 1.34
C PHE A 233 -34.75 0.93 0.11
N SER A 234 -34.36 2.18 0.34
CA SER A 234 -33.93 3.07 -0.73
C SER A 234 -32.57 2.61 -1.30
N PRO A 235 -32.27 2.89 -2.58
CA PRO A 235 -31.00 2.49 -3.21
C PRO A 235 -29.74 2.98 -2.46
N ASP A 236 -29.82 4.13 -1.80
CA ASP A 236 -28.75 4.78 -1.03
C ASP A 236 -28.65 4.31 0.44
N TYR A 237 -29.45 3.34 0.86
CA TYR A 237 -29.54 2.91 2.25
C TYR A 237 -28.16 2.59 2.86
N TYR A 238 -27.32 1.78 2.21
CA TYR A 238 -25.99 1.45 2.76
C TYR A 238 -25.02 2.63 2.79
N VAL A 239 -25.18 3.60 1.89
CA VAL A 239 -24.39 4.84 1.92
C VAL A 239 -24.76 5.66 3.16
N ARG A 240 -26.05 5.78 3.46
CA ARG A 240 -26.56 6.48 4.65
C ARG A 240 -26.19 5.76 5.94
N GLU A 241 -26.32 4.44 5.98
CA GLU A 241 -25.90 3.62 7.13
C GLU A 241 -24.39 3.72 7.36
N GLY A 242 -23.57 3.59 6.32
CA GLY A 242 -22.12 3.75 6.42
C GLY A 242 -21.74 5.11 6.98
N LEU A 243 -22.35 6.19 6.46
CA LEU A 243 -22.14 7.54 6.99
C LEU A 243 -22.57 7.67 8.46
N ALA A 244 -23.77 7.20 8.82
CA ALA A 244 -24.31 7.31 10.16
C ALA A 244 -23.45 6.55 11.19
N GLN A 245 -22.96 5.37 10.82
CA GLN A 245 -22.28 4.45 11.74
C GLN A 245 -20.77 4.72 11.80
N TYR A 246 -20.13 4.94 10.66
CA TYR A 246 -18.68 5.09 10.58
C TYR A 246 -18.23 6.57 10.55
N GLN A 247 -19.16 7.51 10.39
CA GLN A 247 -18.92 8.96 10.21
C GLN A 247 -18.30 9.33 8.85
N TYR A 248 -18.15 8.35 7.96
CA TYR A 248 -17.73 8.51 6.58
C TYR A 248 -18.31 7.34 5.79
N ASN A 249 -18.61 7.58 4.52
CA ASN A 249 -19.06 6.54 3.59
C ASN A 249 -17.94 6.11 2.65
N ARG A 250 -16.72 6.65 2.79
CA ARG A 250 -15.63 6.41 1.86
C ARG A 250 -14.29 6.51 2.55
N SER A 251 -13.39 5.61 2.24
CA SER A 251 -12.00 5.80 2.58
C SER A 251 -11.07 5.12 1.59
N VAL A 252 -9.87 5.66 1.47
CA VAL A 252 -8.77 5.07 0.72
C VAL A 252 -7.69 4.70 1.71
N TYR A 253 -7.30 3.43 1.71
CA TYR A 253 -6.20 2.91 2.50
C TYR A 253 -4.98 2.86 1.61
N LEU A 254 -3.83 3.31 2.10
CA LEU A 254 -2.63 3.42 1.28
C LEU A 254 -1.38 3.10 2.06
N SER A 255 -0.47 2.35 1.47
CA SER A 255 0.89 2.14 1.97
C SER A 255 1.91 2.29 0.84
N VAL A 256 3.14 2.64 1.22
CA VAL A 256 4.27 2.84 0.31
C VAL A 256 5.36 1.84 0.67
N ALA A 257 5.94 1.19 -0.33
CA ALA A 257 6.98 0.20 -0.17
C ALA A 257 8.22 0.49 -1.02
N ALA A 258 9.35 -0.05 -0.56
CA ALA A 258 10.60 -0.14 -1.29
C ALA A 258 11.13 -1.57 -1.20
N VAL A 259 11.75 -2.07 -2.29
CA VAL A 259 12.33 -3.42 -2.31
C VAL A 259 13.65 -3.53 -1.56
N GLY A 260 14.40 -2.44 -1.47
CA GLY A 260 15.72 -2.42 -0.86
C GLY A 260 16.83 -2.98 -1.78
N PRO A 261 18.02 -3.27 -1.23
CA PRO A 261 19.20 -3.68 -2.01
C PRO A 261 19.13 -5.08 -2.60
N TRP A 262 18.31 -5.96 -2.03
CA TRP A 262 18.26 -7.38 -2.38
C TRP A 262 16.84 -7.82 -2.64
N LEU A 263 16.68 -8.60 -3.70
CA LEU A 263 15.40 -9.10 -4.20
C LEU A 263 15.21 -10.56 -3.79
N HIS A 264 13.98 -10.94 -3.46
CA HIS A 264 13.65 -12.30 -3.10
C HIS A 264 13.65 -13.18 -4.36
N PRO A 265 14.45 -14.25 -4.43
CA PRO A 265 14.65 -15.02 -5.67
C PRO A 265 13.37 -15.72 -6.17
N THR A 266 12.44 -16.06 -5.27
CA THR A 266 11.14 -16.64 -5.68
C THR A 266 10.19 -15.61 -6.29
N VAL A 267 10.40 -14.31 -6.00
CA VAL A 267 9.58 -13.22 -6.54
C VAL A 267 10.24 -12.63 -7.78
N PHE A 268 11.57 -12.57 -7.79
CA PHE A 268 12.41 -12.07 -8.88
C PHE A 268 13.43 -13.12 -9.30
N PRO A 269 13.05 -14.06 -10.20
CA PRO A 269 14.00 -15.01 -10.76
C PRO A 269 15.19 -14.28 -11.40
N GLY A 270 16.41 -14.61 -10.99
CA GLY A 270 17.64 -13.94 -11.47
C GLY A 270 18.07 -12.72 -10.65
N ASN A 271 17.44 -12.43 -9.51
CA ASN A 271 17.83 -11.38 -8.56
C ASN A 271 17.87 -9.96 -9.12
N ALA A 272 17.15 -9.68 -10.21
CA ALA A 272 17.04 -8.36 -10.80
C ALA A 272 15.58 -7.99 -11.04
N LEU A 273 15.23 -6.73 -10.81
CA LEU A 273 13.97 -6.19 -11.31
C LEU A 273 14.03 -6.19 -12.84
N ALA A 274 12.90 -6.48 -13.48
CA ALA A 274 12.83 -6.39 -14.93
C ALA A 274 13.26 -4.99 -15.39
N ASN A 275 14.05 -4.93 -16.47
CA ASN A 275 14.58 -3.68 -16.96
C ASN A 275 13.45 -2.83 -17.56
N PRO A 276 13.15 -1.64 -17.01
CA PRO A 276 12.02 -0.86 -17.46
C PRO A 276 12.15 -0.36 -18.91
N SER A 277 13.36 -0.36 -19.50
CA SER A 277 13.58 0.13 -20.86
C SER A 277 12.81 -0.64 -21.94
N GLY A 278 12.51 -1.92 -21.71
CA GLY A 278 11.83 -2.81 -22.66
C GLY A 278 10.31 -2.65 -22.71
N PHE A 279 9.71 -1.88 -21.80
CA PHE A 279 8.25 -1.72 -21.74
C PHE A 279 7.78 -0.55 -22.62
N ALA A 280 6.70 -0.78 -23.37
CA ALA A 280 6.07 0.20 -24.23
C ALA A 280 4.99 0.98 -23.49
N SER A 281 4.38 0.39 -22.47
CA SER A 281 3.29 0.96 -21.68
C SER A 281 3.42 0.64 -20.19
N TYR A 282 2.58 1.28 -19.37
CA TYR A 282 2.48 0.92 -17.96
C TYR A 282 1.87 -0.48 -17.73
N ALA A 283 0.97 -0.92 -18.61
CA ALA A 283 0.38 -2.26 -18.54
C ALA A 283 1.45 -3.35 -18.65
N ASP A 284 2.53 -3.12 -19.40
CA ASP A 284 3.62 -4.09 -19.48
C ASP A 284 4.45 -4.15 -18.18
N TRP A 285 4.40 -3.09 -17.36
CA TRP A 285 5.12 -2.98 -16.10
C TRP A 285 4.33 -3.49 -14.90
N GLU A 286 3.00 -3.56 -15.00
CA GLU A 286 2.09 -4.03 -13.96
C GLU A 286 2.59 -5.29 -13.21
N PRO A 287 3.03 -6.37 -13.90
CA PRO A 287 3.47 -7.59 -13.21
C PRO A 287 4.67 -7.33 -12.29
N THR A 288 5.57 -6.45 -12.69
CA THR A 288 6.76 -6.09 -11.90
C THR A 288 6.39 -5.25 -10.69
N VAL A 289 5.43 -4.33 -10.82
CA VAL A 289 4.91 -3.54 -9.69
C VAL A 289 4.29 -4.45 -8.63
N ARG A 290 3.51 -5.45 -9.06
CA ARG A 290 2.93 -6.44 -8.15
C ARG A 290 4.00 -7.26 -7.45
N GLN A 291 5.00 -7.74 -8.19
CA GLN A 291 6.13 -8.46 -7.60
C GLN A 291 6.88 -7.62 -6.56
N VAL A 292 7.10 -6.33 -6.82
CA VAL A 292 7.71 -5.41 -5.86
C VAL A 292 6.88 -5.32 -4.59
N TRP A 293 5.56 -5.15 -4.72
CA TRP A 293 4.65 -5.10 -3.59
C TRP A 293 4.64 -6.41 -2.78
N THR A 294 4.50 -7.55 -3.46
CA THR A 294 4.55 -8.89 -2.84
C THR A 294 5.86 -9.11 -2.11
N HIS A 295 7.00 -8.74 -2.71
CA HIS A 295 8.32 -8.83 -2.08
C HIS A 295 8.41 -8.00 -0.79
N ALA A 296 7.88 -6.77 -0.82
CA ALA A 296 7.87 -5.92 0.36
C ALA A 296 7.02 -6.52 1.49
N CYS A 297 5.82 -7.01 1.17
CA CYS A 297 4.94 -7.68 2.13
C CYS A 297 5.63 -8.91 2.73
N LEU A 298 6.15 -9.83 1.89
CA LEU A 298 6.83 -11.05 2.35
C LEU A 298 8.02 -10.78 3.29
N GLY A 299 8.83 -9.76 2.99
CA GLY A 299 10.02 -9.47 3.79
C GLY A 299 9.73 -8.68 5.08
N THR A 300 8.62 -7.95 5.15
CA THR A 300 8.28 -7.08 6.29
C THR A 300 7.22 -7.67 7.21
N MET A 301 6.31 -8.47 6.68
CA MET A 301 5.23 -9.14 7.41
C MET A 301 5.66 -10.57 7.77
N THR A 302 6.60 -10.71 8.71
CA THR A 302 7.10 -12.02 9.17
C THR A 302 6.58 -12.37 10.57
N GLY A 303 6.42 -13.67 10.85
CA GLY A 303 5.98 -14.19 12.16
C GLY A 303 4.50 -13.92 12.48
N GLY A 304 4.18 -13.59 13.74
CA GLY A 304 2.80 -13.27 14.17
C GLY A 304 2.20 -12.01 13.54
N GLN A 305 2.99 -11.27 12.76
CA GLN A 305 2.58 -10.08 12.00
C GLN A 305 2.49 -10.37 10.48
N ALA A 306 2.64 -11.65 10.08
CA ALA A 306 2.46 -12.10 8.71
C ALA A 306 1.02 -11.92 8.21
N VAL A 307 0.08 -11.84 9.14
CA VAL A 307 -1.30 -11.47 8.86
C VAL A 307 -1.52 -10.10 9.46
N TRP A 308 -1.07 -9.06 8.76
CA TRP A 308 -1.63 -7.76 9.06
C TRP A 308 -3.01 -7.71 8.46
N ASP A 309 -3.96 -8.00 9.33
CA ASP A 309 -5.36 -7.95 9.02
C ASP A 309 -6.02 -6.62 9.43
N GLU A 310 -7.32 -6.63 9.32
CA GLU A 310 -8.22 -5.59 9.73
C GLU A 310 -8.04 -5.00 11.13
N THR A 311 -7.57 -5.80 12.08
CA THR A 311 -7.35 -5.33 13.45
C THR A 311 -6.17 -4.37 13.56
N GLY A 312 -5.27 -4.38 12.57
CA GLY A 312 -4.05 -3.60 12.62
C GLY A 312 -4.17 -2.16 12.14
N PHE A 313 -5.36 -1.61 11.89
CA PHE A 313 -5.51 -0.14 11.75
C PHE A 313 -5.77 0.53 13.09
N ASP A 314 -6.60 -0.08 13.94
CA ASP A 314 -6.82 0.41 15.30
C ASP A 314 -5.60 0.13 16.19
N ARG A 315 -4.83 -0.92 15.88
CA ARG A 315 -3.60 -1.31 16.60
C ARG A 315 -2.49 -1.72 15.64
N PRO A 316 -1.83 -0.75 14.97
CA PRO A 316 -0.84 -1.10 13.96
C PRO A 316 0.34 -1.85 14.57
N PRO A 317 0.78 -2.95 13.93
CA PRO A 317 1.92 -3.74 14.42
C PRO A 317 3.24 -2.96 14.44
N TRP A 318 3.31 -1.82 13.74
CA TRP A 318 4.41 -0.86 13.78
C TRP A 318 3.93 0.56 13.39
N ASN A 319 4.74 1.56 13.74
CA ASN A 319 4.54 2.95 13.30
C ASN A 319 5.62 3.36 12.30
N GLY A 320 5.27 4.17 11.29
CA GLY A 320 6.21 4.66 10.28
C GLY A 320 6.70 3.57 9.31
N ALA A 321 7.95 3.69 8.87
CA ALA A 321 8.57 2.68 8.00
C ALA A 321 9.13 1.50 8.82
N ARG A 322 8.84 0.29 8.35
CA ARG A 322 9.42 -0.95 8.87
C ARG A 322 10.45 -1.50 7.90
N LEU A 323 11.64 -1.82 8.41
CA LEU A 323 12.65 -2.57 7.67
C LEU A 323 12.43 -4.08 7.87
N GLY A 324 12.10 -4.76 6.78
CA GLY A 324 12.01 -6.21 6.74
C GLY A 324 13.39 -6.87 6.78
N LYS A 325 13.43 -8.10 7.32
CA LYS A 325 14.65 -8.92 7.37
C LYS A 325 14.24 -10.37 7.17
N LEU A 326 14.50 -10.88 5.97
CA LEU A 326 14.20 -12.26 5.62
C LEU A 326 15.43 -12.87 4.98
N ASP A 327 15.92 -13.99 5.51
CA ASP A 327 17.06 -14.71 4.95
C ASP A 327 16.52 -15.85 4.05
N VAL A 328 16.86 -15.82 2.76
CA VAL A 328 16.32 -16.74 1.74
C VAL A 328 17.48 -17.31 0.94
N GLY A 329 17.74 -18.62 1.10
CA GLY A 329 18.87 -19.27 0.43
C GLY A 329 20.22 -18.59 0.70
N GLY A 330 20.42 -18.08 1.92
CA GLY A 330 21.63 -17.36 2.32
C GLY A 330 21.71 -15.90 1.86
N THR A 331 20.73 -15.41 1.10
CA THR A 331 20.63 -13.99 0.72
C THR A 331 19.69 -13.26 1.66
N ARG A 332 20.18 -12.17 2.27
CA ARG A 332 19.37 -11.33 3.16
C ARG A 332 18.56 -10.33 2.35
N VAL A 333 17.24 -10.44 2.42
CA VAL A 333 16.27 -9.53 1.82
C VAL A 333 15.88 -8.45 2.84
N GLN A 334 15.92 -7.18 2.42
CA GLN A 334 15.68 -6.04 3.30
C GLN A 334 14.76 -4.97 2.67
N PRO A 335 13.46 -5.28 2.45
CA PRO A 335 12.50 -4.31 1.96
C PRO A 335 12.10 -3.34 3.06
N LEU A 336 11.53 -2.20 2.67
CA LEU A 336 10.90 -1.26 3.58
C LEU A 336 9.41 -1.15 3.23
N LEU A 337 8.57 -1.05 4.26
CA LEU A 337 7.13 -0.90 4.12
C LEU A 337 6.62 0.12 5.13
N MET A 338 5.87 1.11 4.66
CA MET A 338 5.18 2.07 5.52
C MET A 338 3.97 1.43 6.18
N ALA A 339 3.68 1.85 7.41
CA ALA A 339 2.34 1.67 7.95
C ALA A 339 1.31 2.36 7.02
N PRO A 340 0.21 1.68 6.66
CA PRO A 340 -0.84 2.17 5.85
C PRO A 340 -1.58 3.23 6.63
N VAL A 341 -2.12 4.17 5.88
CA VAL A 341 -2.90 5.27 6.39
C VAL A 341 -4.30 5.18 5.78
N GLU A 342 -5.31 5.42 6.61
CA GLU A 342 -6.68 5.59 6.15
C GLU A 342 -6.92 7.07 5.84
N MET A 343 -7.44 7.33 4.64
CA MET A 343 -7.83 8.65 4.17
C MET A 343 -9.35 8.67 3.97
N LYS A 344 -10.06 9.36 4.86
CA LYS A 344 -11.53 9.49 4.84
C LYS A 344 -11.98 10.65 3.95
#